data_AF-A0A855X0B4-F1
#
_entry.id   AF-A0A855X0B4-F1
#
_cell.length_a   1.000
_cell.length_b   1.000
_cell.length_c   1.000
_cell.angle_alpha   90.00
_cell.angle_beta   90.00
_cell.angle_gamma   90.00
#
_symmetry.space_group_name_H-M   'P 1'
#
loop_
_entity.id
_entity.type
_entity.pdbx_description
1 polymer ?
#
loop_
_entity_poly.entity_id
_entity_poly.type
_entity_poly.pdbx_seq_one_letter_code
_entity_poly.pdbx_strand_id
1 'polypeptide(L)'
;MKILQRYILKEHIPPFFFAFFTITFLLIIDYVPKIIDHVIDKNLSIWVVLELIGLNLAWMLALSIPMSVLVATLMAFGRLTSDF
;
A
#
# COMPACT_ATOMS: atom_id res chain seq x y z
N MET A 1 20.28 -18.03 19.21
CA MET A 1 19.32 -18.09 18.07
C MET A 1 18.54 -16.79 17.80
N LYS A 2 18.71 -15.69 18.55
CA LYS A 2 17.87 -14.47 18.38
C LYS A 2 18.42 -13.41 17.41
N ILE A 3 19.72 -13.42 17.10
CA ILE A 3 20.37 -12.31 16.38
C ILE A 3 20.00 -12.33 14.89
N LEU A 4 20.11 -13.49 14.24
CA LEU A 4 19.83 -13.63 12.81
C LEU A 4 18.35 -13.36 12.47
N GLN A 5 17.42 -13.91 13.25
CA GLN A 5 15.98 -13.66 13.09
C GLN A 5 15.65 -12.17 13.24
N ARG A 6 16.25 -11.50 14.22
CA ARG A 6 16.05 -10.06 14.44
C ARG A 6 16.63 -9.22 13.30
N TYR A 7 17.74 -9.64 12.72
CA TYR A 7 18.35 -8.98 11.56
C TYR A 7 17.46 -9.11 10.33
N ILE A 8 17.03 -10.33 9.99
CA ILE A 8 16.14 -10.60 8.84
C ILE A 8 14.84 -9.80 8.98
N LEU A 9 14.22 -9.79 10.16
CA LEU A 9 13.00 -8.99 10.40
C LEU A 9 13.26 -7.49 10.26
N LYS A 10 14.43 -6.99 10.68
CA LYS A 10 14.81 -5.59 10.49
C LYS A 10 14.98 -5.23 9.02
N GLU A 11 15.56 -6.12 8.21
CA GLU A 11 15.73 -5.91 6.76
C GLU A 11 14.42 -5.86 6.00
N HIS A 12 13.33 -6.45 6.52
CA HIS A 12 12.00 -6.38 5.89
C HIS A 12 11.27 -5.05 6.15
N ILE A 13 11.62 -4.33 7.21
CA ILE A 13 10.92 -3.08 7.59
C ILE A 13 11.05 -2.00 6.50
N PRO A 14 12.26 -1.66 5.99
CA PRO A 14 12.39 -0.62 4.97
C PRO A 14 11.66 -0.96 3.65
N PRO A 15 11.82 -2.17 3.07
CA PRO A 15 11.09 -2.57 1.86
C PRO A 15 9.59 -2.60 2.04
N PHE A 16 9.10 -3.02 3.22
CA PHE A 16 7.67 -3.03 3.54
C PHE A 16 7.07 -1.64 3.49
N PHE A 17 7.65 -0.67 4.20
CA PHE A 17 7.12 0.70 4.17
C PHE A 17 7.21 1.31 2.77
N PHE A 18 8.32 1.10 2.06
CA PHE A 18 8.48 1.58 0.69
C PHE A 18 7.39 1.03 -0.26
N ALA A 19 7.17 -0.28 -0.22
CA ALA A 19 6.15 -0.94 -1.03
C ALA A 19 4.74 -0.53 -0.60
N PHE A 20 4.47 -0.45 0.70
CA PHE A 20 3.18 -0.04 1.25
C PHE A 20 2.79 1.36 0.77
N PHE A 21 3.64 2.37 0.95
CA PHE A 21 3.35 3.72 0.49
C PHE A 21 3.18 3.79 -1.04
N THR A 22 4.03 3.08 -1.79
CA THR A 22 3.94 3.03 -3.25
C THR A 22 2.62 2.43 -3.71
N ILE A 23 2.23 1.28 -3.16
CA ILE A 23 0.99 0.58 -3.54
C ILE A 23 -0.24 1.37 -3.11
N THR A 24 -0.27 1.90 -1.88
CA THR A 24 -1.38 2.75 -1.42
C THR A 24 -1.53 3.98 -2.31
N PHE A 25 -0.42 4.63 -2.70
CA PHE A 25 -0.45 5.78 -3.59
C PHE A 25 -0.97 5.44 -4.98
N LEU A 26 -0.51 4.31 -5.55
CA LEU A 26 -1.01 3.81 -6.83
C LEU A 26 -2.50 3.50 -6.80
N LEU A 27 -3.00 2.88 -5.72
CA LEU A 27 -4.43 2.61 -5.54
C LEU A 27 -5.23 3.92 -5.49
N ILE A 28 -4.72 4.97 -4.82
CA ILE A 28 -5.40 6.27 -4.77
C ILE A 28 -5.54 6.87 -6.17
N ILE A 29 -4.45 6.86 -6.96
CA ILE A 29 -4.48 7.38 -8.33
C ILE A 29 -5.45 6.58 -9.22
N ASP A 30 -5.49 5.26 -9.08
CA ASP A 30 -6.43 4.41 -9.83
C ASP A 30 -7.89 4.63 -9.41
N TYR A 31 -8.14 4.95 -8.14
CA TYR A 31 -9.50 5.03 -7.59
C TYR A 31 -10.13 6.42 -7.67
N VAL A 32 -9.34 7.49 -7.60
CA VAL A 32 -9.85 8.88 -7.62
C VAL A 32 -10.70 9.19 -8.87
N PRO A 33 -10.25 8.87 -10.12
CA PRO A 33 -11.06 9.11 -11.32
C PRO A 33 -12.40 8.35 -11.28
N LYS A 34 -12.40 7.10 -10.79
CA LYS A 34 -13.60 6.27 -10.69
C LYS A 34 -14.65 6.87 -9.75
N ILE A 35 -14.21 7.49 -8.65
CA ILE A 35 -15.11 8.22 -7.75
C ILE A 35 -15.65 9.46 -8.46
N ILE A 36 -14.79 10.23 -9.13
CA ILE A 36 -15.18 11.48 -9.80
C ILE A 36 -16.25 11.22 -10.86
N ASP A 37 -16.10 10.18 -11.69
CA ASP A 37 -17.10 9.80 -12.69
C ASP A 37 -18.44 9.47 -12.02
N HIS A 38 -18.41 8.71 -10.92
CA HIS A 38 -19.61 8.37 -10.14
C HIS A 38 -20.31 9.57 -9.48
N VAL A 39 -19.54 10.62 -9.16
CA VAL A 39 -20.00 11.83 -8.48
C VAL A 39 -20.61 12.81 -9.48
N ILE A 40 -19.96 12.99 -10.63
CA ILE A 40 -20.43 13.87 -11.71
C ILE A 40 -21.77 13.37 -12.26
N ASP A 41 -21.91 12.05 -12.46
CA ASP A 41 -23.14 11.44 -12.96
C ASP A 41 -24.34 11.62 -12.00
N LYS A 42 -24.10 11.92 -10.72
CA LYS A 42 -25.12 11.95 -9.66
C LYS A 42 -25.36 13.32 -9.02
N ASN A 43 -24.72 14.40 -9.49
CA ASN A 43 -24.79 15.74 -8.87
C ASN A 43 -24.52 15.72 -7.34
N LEU A 44 -23.56 14.89 -6.91
CA LEU A 44 -23.24 14.73 -5.49
C LEU A 44 -22.42 15.92 -4.96
N SER A 45 -22.69 16.32 -3.71
CA SER A 45 -21.96 17.40 -3.02
C SER A 45 -20.50 17.01 -2.77
N ILE A 46 -19.58 17.96 -2.87
CA ILE A 46 -18.12 17.78 -2.68
C ILE A 46 -17.78 17.11 -1.33
N TRP A 47 -18.61 17.34 -0.32
CA TRP A 47 -18.44 16.76 1.02
C TRP A 47 -18.65 15.25 1.04
N VAL A 48 -19.62 14.75 0.26
CA VAL A 48 -19.91 13.32 0.13
C VAL A 48 -18.76 12.62 -0.60
N VAL A 49 -18.10 13.31 -1.54
CA VAL A 49 -16.89 12.80 -2.23
C VAL A 49 -15.76 12.56 -1.25
N LEU A 50 -15.53 13.51 -0.34
CA LEU A 50 -14.45 13.42 0.64
C LEU A 50 -14.70 12.29 1.65
N GLU A 51 -15.95 12.10 2.07
CA GLU A 51 -16.37 10.97 2.91
C GLU A 51 -16.20 9.63 2.19
N LEU A 52 -16.56 9.56 0.90
CA LEU A 52 -16.35 8.39 0.05
C LEU A 52 -14.87 8.03 -0.07
N ILE A 53 -13.99 9.02 -0.30
CA ILE A 53 -12.53 8.78 -0.35
C ILE A 53 -12.05 8.24 1.00
N GLY A 54 -12.50 8.84 2.11
CA GLY A 54 -12.20 8.39 3.47
C GLY A 54 -12.61 6.93 3.73
N LEU A 55 -13.83 6.55 3.35
CA LEU A 55 -14.34 5.19 3.51
C LEU A 55 -13.60 4.18 2.61
N ASN A 56 -13.22 4.59 1.40
CA ASN A 56 -12.53 3.72 0.46
C ASN A 56 -11.07 3.43 0.88
N LEU A 57 -10.42 4.35 1.59
CA LEU A 57 -9.09 4.12 2.14
C LEU A 57 -9.01 2.85 3.00
N ALA A 58 -10.08 2.47 3.70
CA ALA A 58 -10.10 1.28 4.54
C ALA A 58 -9.82 -0.02 3.76
N TRP A 59 -10.50 -0.25 2.62
CA TRP A 59 -10.27 -1.45 1.82
C TRP A 59 -8.94 -1.40 1.05
N MET A 60 -8.53 -0.20 0.63
CA MET A 60 -7.24 0.00 -0.05
C MET A 60 -6.07 -0.35 0.89
N LEU A 61 -6.17 0.04 2.15
CA LEU A 61 -5.22 -0.36 3.19
C LEU A 61 -5.25 -1.87 3.42
N ALA A 62 -6.45 -2.47 3.51
CA ALA A 62 -6.59 -3.91 3.67
C ALA A 62 -5.93 -4.73 2.54
N LEU A 63 -5.91 -4.22 1.31
CA LEU A 63 -5.23 -4.86 0.17
C LEU A 63 -3.75 -4.50 0.07
N SER A 64 -3.37 -3.24 0.33
CA SER A 64 -1.98 -2.80 0.20
C SER A 64 -1.06 -3.44 1.24
N ILE A 65 -1.55 -3.79 2.43
CA ILE A 65 -0.79 -4.48 3.47
C ILE A 65 -0.26 -5.85 2.96
N PRO A 66 -1.10 -6.83 2.56
CA PRO A 66 -0.58 -8.12 2.10
C PRO A 66 0.27 -8.00 0.84
N MET A 67 -0.06 -7.09 -0.09
CA MET A 67 0.75 -6.88 -1.29
C MET A 67 2.13 -6.30 -0.97
N SER A 68 2.23 -5.35 -0.03
CA SER A 68 3.51 -4.79 0.40
C SER A 68 4.38 -5.80 1.14
N VAL A 69 3.78 -6.76 1.86
CA VAL A 69 4.53 -7.88 2.46
C VAL A 69 5.20 -8.73 1.39
N LEU A 70 4.51 -9.04 0.28
CA LEU A 70 5.09 -9.83 -0.82
C LEU A 70 6.27 -9.12 -1.49
N VAL A 71 6.14 -7.81 -1.72
CA VAL A 71 7.23 -7.01 -2.28
C VAL A 71 8.40 -6.92 -1.29
N ALA A 72 8.11 -6.75 0.00
CA ALA A 72 9.12 -6.65 1.04
C ALA A 72 9.94 -7.93 1.17
N THR A 73 9.30 -9.10 1.14
CA THR A 73 10.00 -10.38 1.20
C THR A 73 10.88 -10.58 -0.03
N LEU A 74 10.38 -10.26 -1.23
CA LEU A 74 11.14 -10.35 -2.46
C LEU A 74 12.38 -9.44 -2.44
N MET A 75 12.22 -8.18 -2.02
CA MET A 75 13.32 -7.22 -1.94
C MET A 75 14.33 -7.58 -0.85
N ALA A 76 13.87 -7.98 0.33
CA ALA A 76 14.75 -8.34 1.44
C ALA A 76 15.58 -9.60 1.11
N PHE A 77 14.94 -10.68 0.63
CA PHE A 77 15.67 -11.88 0.23
C PHE A 77 16.49 -11.68 -1.05
N GLY A 78 16.03 -10.82 -1.97
CA GLY A 78 16.80 -10.40 -3.15
C GLY A 78 18.11 -9.73 -2.75
N ARG A 79 18.06 -8.74 -1.85
CA ARG A 79 19.25 -8.08 -1.29
C ARG A 79 20.17 -9.05 -0.55
N LEU A 80 19.61 -9.92 0.28
CA LEU A 80 20.39 -10.91 1.02
C LEU A 80 21.10 -11.91 0.08
N THR A 81 20.51 -12.23 -1.06
CA THR A 81 21.15 -13.09 -2.08
C THR A 81 22.23 -12.35 -2.87
N SER A 82 22.02 -11.06 -3.17
CA SER A 82 22.99 -10.25 -3.92
C SER A 82 24.21 -9.82 -3.10
N ASP A 83 24.12 -9.85 -1.77
CA ASP A 83 25.24 -9.62 -0.86
C ASP A 83 26.20 -10.84 -0.75
N PHE A 84 25.95 -11.93 -1.49
CA PHE A 84 26.80 -13.13 -1.61
C PHE A 84 27.55 -13.21 -2.94
#